data_AF-A0A397ILZ3-F1
#
_entry.id   AF-A0A397ILZ3-F1
#
_cell.length_a   1.000
_cell.length_b   1.000
_cell.length_c   1.000
_cell.angle_alpha   90.00
_cell.angle_beta   90.00
_cell.angle_gamma   90.00
#
_symmetry.space_group_name_H-M   'P 1'
#
loop_
_entity.id
_entity.type
_entity.pdbx_description
1 polymer ?
#
loop_
_entity_poly.entity_id
_entity_poly.type
_entity_poly.pdbx_seq_one_letter_code
_entity_poly.pdbx_strand_id
1 'polypeptide(L)'
;MSSSMSKKKIKLSDQHAPNCDDSSCRGCDIGEIEVKFTSEDGKEKIKLTPVELFQIALEESSKVVEQDIGIVKRLFDLALEGFESLLVKEKENKREEKDKEKEEEEEEKRRKNKGKKRELEEVNTTSNKQTRYQYALCCIAFGIYLPLVEQIKKGVDILKEIIAEDADFYEGWMELGRGMFALTCTERKLKSRGEEEEEEDSDDDSEKEYNSISKNEFNNYTFGMNAFSKGLSILKLKDKTNYVEETIRAVKDLQDYGILINNIKPFDHAKTIFTKSINYLEDAYNNLEPEIINENKLFQGMWGSCLYYISKLKSRETQGTKEVLEVLDLAIEKLLFTNDTESLGKNLFKEILGQAYLFKSTVENDDDQAIKAFDKGVEYLLETYNEDKGNDNLRKQLETLGVLTDNNNNDESEKKDEYRNEDENEDEEGEYRDEDEEGEYRDEDDEDEDE
;
A
#
# COMPACT_ATOMS: atom_id res chain seq x y z
N MET A 1 9.42 -20.82 10.02
CA MET A 1 9.20 -22.27 9.89
C MET A 1 8.16 -22.49 8.81
N SER A 2 8.57 -22.96 7.63
CA SER A 2 7.67 -23.18 6.49
C SER A 2 6.98 -24.53 6.64
N SER A 3 5.75 -24.54 7.16
CA SER A 3 4.93 -25.74 7.23
C SER A 3 4.32 -25.98 5.86
N SER A 4 4.78 -27.03 5.17
CA SER A 4 4.20 -27.54 3.94
C SER A 4 2.76 -28.00 4.21
N MET A 5 1.80 -27.09 4.05
CA MET A 5 0.37 -27.42 4.06
C MET A 5 0.06 -28.31 2.84
N SER A 6 -0.41 -29.52 3.11
CA SER A 6 -0.94 -30.48 2.14
C SER A 6 -1.91 -29.80 1.16
N LYS A 7 -1.83 -30.16 -0.14
CA LYS A 7 -2.67 -29.57 -1.20
C LYS A 7 -4.14 -29.95 -0.98
N LYS A 8 -4.88 -29.12 -0.23
CA LYS A 8 -6.33 -29.27 0.02
C LYS A 8 -7.09 -28.85 -1.25
N LYS A 9 -8.02 -29.69 -1.73
CA LYS A 9 -8.84 -29.38 -2.92
C LYS A 9 -10.15 -28.72 -2.50
N ILE A 10 -10.44 -27.55 -3.07
CA ILE A 10 -11.75 -26.90 -3.01
C ILE A 10 -12.60 -27.48 -4.13
N LYS A 11 -13.80 -28.01 -3.80
CA LYS A 11 -14.75 -28.50 -4.81
C LYS A 11 -15.97 -27.60 -4.82
N LEU A 12 -16.19 -26.92 -5.94
CA LEU A 12 -17.42 -26.18 -6.24
C LEU A 12 -18.54 -27.17 -6.63
N SER A 13 -19.78 -26.84 -6.32
CA SER A 13 -20.94 -27.49 -6.93
C SER A 13 -21.32 -26.74 -8.20
N ASP A 14 -21.29 -27.43 -9.35
CA ASP A 14 -21.77 -26.89 -10.62
C ASP A 14 -23.31 -26.81 -10.58
N GLN A 15 -23.85 -25.68 -10.11
CA GLN A 15 -25.28 -25.39 -10.15
C GLN A 15 -25.49 -24.16 -11.05
N HIS A 16 -26.38 -24.31 -12.03
CA HIS A 16 -26.78 -23.26 -12.96
C HIS A 16 -28.24 -22.92 -12.69
N ALA A 17 -28.57 -21.63 -12.78
CA ALA A 17 -29.96 -21.22 -12.87
C ALA A 17 -30.64 -22.00 -14.02
N PRO A 18 -31.90 -22.45 -13.88
CA PRO A 18 -32.58 -23.29 -14.88
C PRO A 18 -32.66 -22.71 -16.29
N ASN A 19 -32.37 -21.41 -16.44
CA ASN A 19 -32.51 -20.63 -17.67
C ASN A 19 -31.15 -20.19 -18.24
N CYS A 20 -30.06 -20.77 -17.76
CA CYS A 20 -28.70 -20.40 -18.11
C CYS A 20 -28.20 -21.25 -19.27
N ASP A 21 -28.28 -20.72 -20.47
CA ASP A 21 -27.89 -21.40 -21.71
C ASP A 21 -26.41 -21.17 -22.09
N ASP A 22 -25.66 -20.47 -21.26
CA ASP A 22 -24.24 -20.20 -21.49
C ASP A 22 -23.37 -21.41 -21.13
N SER A 23 -22.89 -22.10 -22.16
CA SER A 23 -21.98 -23.25 -22.05
C SER A 23 -20.60 -22.94 -21.44
N SER A 24 -20.24 -21.66 -21.33
CA SER A 24 -19.00 -21.19 -20.69
C SER A 24 -19.22 -20.73 -19.24
N CYS A 25 -20.48 -20.63 -18.81
CA CYS A 25 -20.80 -20.31 -17.44
C CYS A 25 -20.32 -21.43 -16.51
N ARG A 26 -19.78 -21.08 -15.33
CA ARG A 26 -19.35 -22.04 -14.29
C ARG A 26 -20.17 -21.93 -12.99
N GLY A 27 -21.34 -21.29 -13.06
CA GLY A 27 -22.22 -21.04 -11.91
C GLY A 27 -22.90 -19.67 -11.99
N CYS A 28 -24.00 -19.60 -12.75
CA CYS A 28 -24.89 -18.43 -12.87
C CYS A 28 -26.05 -18.50 -11.88
N ASP A 29 -26.13 -19.55 -11.07
CA ASP A 29 -27.15 -19.62 -10.04
C ASP A 29 -26.83 -18.57 -8.98
N ILE A 30 -27.80 -17.70 -8.70
CA ILE A 30 -27.80 -16.77 -7.57
C ILE A 30 -28.04 -17.61 -6.30
N GLY A 31 -27.13 -18.55 -6.05
CA GLY A 31 -27.19 -19.55 -5.00
C GLY A 31 -25.99 -19.42 -4.06
N GLU A 32 -26.16 -19.82 -2.80
CA GLU A 32 -25.09 -19.83 -1.81
C GLU A 32 -23.94 -20.75 -2.27
N ILE A 33 -22.72 -20.21 -2.36
CA ILE A 33 -21.53 -21.00 -2.66
C ILE A 33 -21.28 -21.96 -1.48
N GLU A 34 -21.48 -23.26 -1.70
CA GLU A 34 -21.15 -24.29 -0.72
C GLU A 34 -19.68 -24.72 -0.86
N VAL A 35 -18.83 -24.31 0.09
CA VAL A 35 -17.44 -24.78 0.17
C VAL A 35 -17.38 -26.05 1.02
N LYS A 36 -16.96 -27.17 0.41
CA LYS A 36 -16.74 -28.45 1.11
C LYS A 36 -15.25 -28.78 1.14
N PHE A 37 -14.72 -29.01 2.35
CA PHE A 37 -13.34 -29.46 2.55
C PHE A 37 -13.30 -30.98 2.68
N THR A 38 -12.52 -31.64 1.82
CA THR A 38 -12.33 -33.09 1.85
C THR A 38 -10.86 -33.45 2.06
N SER A 39 -10.59 -34.65 2.59
CA SER A 39 -9.25 -35.24 2.59
C SER A 39 -8.68 -35.40 1.17
N GLU A 40 -7.36 -35.61 1.06
CA GLU A 40 -6.70 -35.81 -0.25
C GLU A 40 -7.33 -36.95 -1.06
N ASP A 41 -7.83 -37.98 -0.37
CA ASP A 41 -8.54 -39.13 -0.94
C ASP A 41 -10.01 -38.84 -1.30
N GLY A 42 -10.53 -37.66 -0.95
CA GLY A 42 -11.90 -37.22 -1.23
C GLY A 42 -13.00 -37.93 -0.43
N LYS A 43 -12.63 -38.79 0.53
CA LYS A 43 -13.57 -39.69 1.23
C LYS A 43 -14.13 -39.12 2.53
N GLU A 44 -13.40 -38.23 3.21
CA GLU A 44 -13.80 -37.70 4.51
C GLU A 44 -13.98 -36.18 4.46
N LYS A 45 -15.05 -35.70 5.09
CA LYS A 45 -15.26 -34.26 5.30
C LYS A 45 -14.36 -33.80 6.44
N ILE A 46 -13.54 -32.79 6.19
CA ILE A 46 -12.66 -32.18 7.19
C ILE A 46 -13.34 -30.94 7.75
N LYS A 47 -13.36 -30.80 9.08
CA LYS A 47 -13.76 -29.54 9.73
C LYS A 47 -12.50 -28.72 10.00
N LEU A 48 -12.42 -27.55 9.39
CA LEU A 48 -11.33 -26.61 9.61
C LEU A 48 -11.61 -25.68 10.79
N THR A 49 -10.55 -25.26 11.46
CA THR A 49 -10.60 -24.20 12.46
C THR A 49 -10.79 -22.83 11.80
N PRO A 50 -11.27 -21.81 12.53
CA PRO A 50 -11.42 -20.45 11.98
C PRO A 50 -10.09 -19.86 11.47
N VAL A 51 -8.99 -20.15 12.15
CA VAL A 51 -7.64 -19.71 11.76
C VAL A 51 -7.20 -20.37 10.45
N GLU A 52 -7.45 -21.67 10.27
CA GLU A 52 -7.14 -22.35 9.00
C GLU A 52 -7.99 -21.82 7.85
N LEU A 53 -9.28 -21.54 8.09
CA LEU A 53 -10.16 -20.93 7.08
C LEU A 53 -9.67 -19.54 6.67
N PHE A 54 -9.28 -18.72 7.65
CA PHE A 54 -8.74 -17.39 7.40
C PHE A 54 -7.43 -17.45 6.58
N GLN A 55 -6.51 -18.36 6.93
CA GLN A 55 -5.26 -18.53 6.18
C GLN A 55 -5.51 -18.96 4.74
N ILE A 56 -6.44 -19.89 4.50
CA ILE A 56 -6.83 -20.29 3.14
C ILE A 56 -7.47 -19.11 2.40
N ALA A 57 -8.31 -18.31 3.07
CA ALA A 57 -8.89 -17.11 2.46
C ALA A 57 -7.82 -16.12 2.00
N LEU A 58 -6.78 -15.88 2.80
CA LEU A 58 -5.65 -15.02 2.43
C LEU A 58 -4.88 -15.59 1.23
N GLU A 59 -4.58 -16.89 1.24
CA GLU A 59 -3.85 -17.54 0.15
C GLU A 59 -4.63 -17.48 -1.17
N GLU A 60 -5.94 -17.76 -1.14
CA GLU A 60 -6.79 -17.66 -2.33
C GLU A 60 -6.98 -16.21 -2.78
N SER A 61 -7.09 -15.24 -1.85
CA SER A 61 -7.22 -13.81 -2.18
C SER A 61 -6.03 -13.28 -2.98
N SER A 62 -4.84 -13.84 -2.79
CA SER A 62 -3.62 -13.44 -3.51
C SER A 62 -3.52 -13.99 -4.94
N LYS A 63 -4.36 -14.97 -5.30
CA LYS A 63 -4.35 -15.65 -6.61
C LYS A 63 -5.46 -15.17 -7.53
N VAL A 64 -6.36 -14.30 -7.04
CA VAL A 64 -7.66 -14.03 -7.66
C VAL A 64 -7.49 -13.51 -9.07
N VAL A 65 -7.90 -14.36 -10.02
CA VAL A 65 -8.47 -13.96 -11.31
C VAL A 65 -9.94 -13.61 -11.03
N GLU A 66 -10.52 -12.63 -11.71
CA GLU A 66 -11.88 -12.07 -11.46
C GLU A 66 -13.01 -13.10 -11.19
N GLN A 67 -12.83 -14.35 -11.60
CA GLN A 67 -13.76 -15.46 -11.46
C GLN A 67 -13.83 -16.09 -10.05
N ASP A 68 -12.87 -15.86 -9.15
CA ASP A 68 -12.80 -16.55 -7.84
C ASP A 68 -13.32 -15.73 -6.63
N ILE A 69 -13.92 -14.55 -6.88
CA ILE A 69 -14.30 -13.61 -5.82
C ILE A 69 -15.26 -14.25 -4.80
N GLY A 70 -16.22 -15.05 -5.27
CA GLY A 70 -17.23 -15.68 -4.43
C GLY A 70 -16.67 -16.72 -3.45
N ILE A 71 -15.63 -17.46 -3.84
CA ILE A 71 -15.01 -18.49 -2.98
C ILE A 71 -14.28 -17.83 -1.83
N VAL A 72 -13.43 -16.84 -2.13
CA VAL A 72 -12.65 -16.10 -1.14
C VAL A 72 -13.58 -15.42 -0.14
N LYS A 73 -14.65 -14.76 -0.63
CA LYS A 73 -15.68 -14.19 0.24
C LYS A 73 -16.27 -15.24 1.18
N ARG A 74 -16.66 -16.41 0.65
CA ARG A 74 -17.26 -17.47 1.49
C ARG A 74 -16.28 -18.01 2.53
N LEU A 75 -14.99 -18.11 2.20
CA LEU A 75 -13.96 -18.54 3.15
C LEU A 75 -13.81 -17.53 4.30
N PHE A 76 -13.82 -16.22 4.00
CA PHE A 76 -13.86 -15.18 5.03
C PHE A 76 -15.12 -15.25 5.88
N ASP A 77 -16.30 -15.38 5.27
CA ASP A 77 -17.57 -15.49 5.99
C ASP A 77 -17.54 -16.66 6.99
N LEU A 78 -17.08 -17.84 6.55
CA LEU A 78 -16.94 -19.03 7.42
C LEU A 78 -15.92 -18.83 8.55
N ALA A 79 -14.81 -18.13 8.28
CA ALA A 79 -13.81 -17.82 9.31
C ALA A 79 -14.40 -16.87 10.36
N LEU A 80 -15.10 -15.81 9.93
CA LEU A 80 -15.74 -14.83 10.82
C LEU A 80 -16.82 -15.47 11.69
N GLU A 81 -17.72 -16.26 11.12
CA GLU A 81 -18.73 -17.04 11.86
C GLU A 81 -18.06 -17.94 12.91
N GLY A 82 -16.96 -18.58 12.53
CA GLY A 82 -16.15 -19.43 13.39
C GLY A 82 -15.55 -18.69 14.58
N PHE A 83 -14.94 -17.53 14.35
CA PHE A 83 -14.39 -16.69 15.42
C PHE A 83 -15.48 -16.14 16.35
N GLU A 84 -16.61 -15.69 15.81
CA GLU A 84 -17.75 -15.22 16.60
C GLU A 84 -18.27 -16.31 17.54
N SER A 85 -18.39 -17.55 17.04
CA SER A 85 -18.78 -18.70 17.86
C SER A 85 -17.78 -18.98 18.99
N LEU A 86 -16.47 -18.85 18.73
CA LEU A 86 -15.44 -19.01 19.78
C LEU A 86 -15.58 -17.92 20.85
N LEU A 87 -15.77 -16.66 20.45
CA LEU A 87 -15.92 -15.54 21.39
C LEU A 87 -17.17 -15.66 22.26
N VAL A 88 -18.28 -16.17 21.72
CA VAL A 88 -19.51 -16.43 22.49
C VAL A 88 -19.26 -17.53 23.53
N LYS A 89 -18.68 -18.67 23.11
CA LYS A 89 -18.36 -19.79 24.03
C LYS A 89 -17.40 -19.37 25.14
N GLU A 90 -16.40 -18.56 24.82
CA GLU A 90 -15.49 -18.03 25.83
C GLU A 90 -16.20 -17.13 26.86
N LYS A 91 -17.16 -16.30 26.42
CA LYS A 91 -17.98 -15.47 27.33
C LYS A 91 -18.88 -16.32 28.23
N GLU A 92 -19.46 -17.40 27.71
CA GLU A 92 -20.26 -18.36 28.47
C GLU A 92 -19.42 -19.09 29.51
N ASN A 93 -18.27 -19.64 29.12
CA ASN A 93 -17.34 -20.31 30.03
C ASN A 93 -16.89 -19.37 31.18
N LYS A 94 -16.58 -18.11 30.88
CA LYS A 94 -16.22 -17.10 31.90
C LYS A 94 -17.37 -16.81 32.89
N ARG A 95 -18.63 -16.92 32.47
CA ARG A 95 -19.78 -16.75 33.36
C ARG A 95 -19.92 -17.96 34.28
N GLU A 96 -19.83 -19.17 33.72
CA GLU A 96 -19.88 -20.41 34.49
C GLU A 96 -18.73 -20.51 35.51
N GLU A 97 -17.52 -20.11 35.13
CA GLU A 97 -16.37 -20.06 36.04
C GLU A 97 -16.61 -19.06 37.18
N LYS A 98 -17.10 -17.85 36.89
CA LYS A 98 -17.43 -16.86 37.93
C LYS A 98 -18.53 -17.33 38.88
N ASP A 99 -19.51 -18.07 38.38
CA ASP A 99 -20.58 -18.59 39.22
C ASP A 99 -20.08 -19.74 40.11
N LYS A 100 -19.24 -20.64 39.59
CA LYS A 100 -18.54 -21.66 40.39
C LYS A 100 -17.61 -21.05 41.43
N GLU A 101 -16.84 -20.03 41.07
CA GLU A 101 -15.95 -19.35 42.02
C GLU A 101 -16.73 -18.67 43.15
N LYS A 102 -17.92 -18.12 42.88
CA LYS A 102 -18.78 -17.57 43.94
C LYS A 102 -19.32 -18.67 44.85
N GLU A 103 -19.74 -19.81 44.30
CA GLU A 103 -20.19 -20.96 45.09
C GLU A 103 -19.05 -21.52 45.96
N GLU A 104 -17.84 -21.65 45.40
CA GLU A 104 -16.64 -22.07 46.12
C GLU A 104 -16.21 -21.04 47.17
N GLU A 105 -16.29 -19.73 46.88
CA GLU A 105 -15.97 -18.68 47.84
C GLU A 105 -17.01 -18.62 48.98
N GLU A 106 -18.29 -18.91 48.70
CA GLU A 106 -19.32 -19.08 49.74
C GLU A 106 -19.08 -20.36 50.57
N GLU A 107 -18.61 -21.45 49.96
CA GLU A 107 -18.27 -22.69 50.68
C GLU A 107 -16.95 -22.58 51.47
N GLU A 108 -15.96 -21.84 50.96
CA GLU A 108 -14.68 -21.55 51.62
C GLU A 108 -14.86 -20.50 52.73
N LYS A 109 -15.78 -19.52 52.57
CA LYS A 109 -16.23 -18.66 53.68
C LYS A 109 -16.89 -19.48 54.80
N ARG A 110 -17.49 -20.64 54.49
CA ARG A 110 -17.97 -21.62 55.48
C ARG A 110 -16.84 -22.48 56.08
N ARG A 111 -15.67 -22.56 55.45
CA ARG A 111 -14.50 -23.35 55.88
C ARG A 111 -13.27 -22.45 56.04
N LYS A 112 -13.12 -21.77 57.19
CA LYS A 112 -11.96 -20.91 57.46
C LYS A 112 -10.59 -21.60 57.20
N ASN A 113 -9.70 -20.81 56.59
CA ASN A 113 -8.22 -20.79 56.55
C ASN A 113 -7.47 -21.36 55.32
N LYS A 114 -6.69 -20.44 54.70
CA LYS A 114 -5.54 -20.60 53.77
C LYS A 114 -5.92 -21.21 52.41
N GLY A 115 -6.07 -20.45 51.33
CA GLY A 115 -5.19 -19.40 50.81
C GLY A 115 -4.15 -19.98 49.86
N LYS A 116 -4.41 -19.88 48.53
CA LYS A 116 -3.49 -19.43 47.44
C LYS A 116 -4.20 -19.58 46.09
N LYS A 117 -4.76 -18.48 45.55
CA LYS A 117 -5.46 -18.39 44.26
C LYS A 117 -4.72 -17.36 43.39
N ARG A 118 -3.86 -17.79 42.44
CA ARG A 118 -3.19 -16.85 41.51
C ARG A 118 -2.62 -17.43 40.20
N GLU A 119 -2.72 -18.73 39.90
CA GLU A 119 -2.16 -19.30 38.65
C GLU A 119 -3.19 -19.65 37.56
N LEU A 120 -4.50 -19.68 37.85
CA LEU A 120 -5.52 -20.06 36.86
C LEU A 120 -6.01 -18.89 35.95
N GLU A 121 -5.92 -17.64 36.41
CA GLU A 121 -6.43 -16.47 35.66
C GLU A 121 -5.55 -16.09 34.44
N GLU A 122 -4.24 -16.35 34.46
CA GLU A 122 -3.31 -15.97 33.36
C GLU A 122 -3.48 -16.82 32.09
N VAL A 123 -3.87 -18.10 32.24
CA VAL A 123 -3.98 -19.02 31.08
C VAL A 123 -5.27 -18.77 30.29
N ASN A 124 -6.40 -18.49 30.97
CA ASN A 124 -7.69 -18.19 30.31
C ASN A 124 -7.75 -16.78 29.69
N THR A 125 -6.95 -15.83 30.18
CA THR A 125 -6.87 -14.46 29.60
C THR A 125 -6.04 -14.44 28.31
N THR A 126 -4.95 -15.20 28.25
CA THR A 126 -4.05 -15.26 27.07
C THR A 126 -4.72 -15.89 25.84
N SER A 127 -5.50 -16.97 26.02
CA SER A 127 -6.24 -17.62 24.91
C SER A 127 -7.28 -16.68 24.30
N ASN A 128 -7.98 -15.90 25.12
CA ASN A 128 -8.99 -14.96 24.66
C ASN A 128 -8.39 -13.80 23.85
N LYS A 129 -7.20 -13.31 24.25
CA LYS A 129 -6.50 -12.24 23.52
C LYS A 129 -6.10 -12.69 22.11
N GLN A 130 -5.54 -13.90 21.97
CA GLN A 130 -5.12 -14.42 20.67
C GLN A 130 -6.32 -14.65 19.73
N THR A 131 -7.44 -15.19 20.24
CA THR A 131 -8.67 -15.37 19.45
C THR A 131 -9.21 -14.02 18.96
N ARG A 132 -9.30 -13.01 19.84
CA ARG A 132 -9.75 -11.65 19.47
C ARG A 132 -8.81 -10.99 18.46
N TYR A 133 -7.49 -11.16 18.64
CA TYR A 133 -6.49 -10.64 17.73
C TYR A 133 -6.67 -11.23 16.32
N GLN A 134 -6.72 -12.57 16.19
CA GLN A 134 -6.93 -13.24 14.90
C GLN A 134 -8.26 -12.87 14.25
N TYR A 135 -9.31 -12.72 15.05
CA TYR A 135 -10.61 -12.24 14.56
C TYR A 135 -10.53 -10.81 14.01
N ALA A 136 -9.83 -9.91 14.70
CA ALA A 136 -9.62 -8.54 14.23
C ALA A 136 -8.86 -8.50 12.89
N LEU A 137 -7.82 -9.31 12.74
CA LEU A 137 -7.09 -9.44 11.47
C LEU A 137 -8.00 -9.96 10.35
N CYS A 138 -8.82 -10.97 10.65
CA CYS A 138 -9.80 -11.49 9.69
C CYS A 138 -10.81 -10.41 9.27
N CYS A 139 -11.28 -9.58 10.20
CA CYS A 139 -12.16 -8.44 9.89
C CYS A 139 -11.47 -7.43 8.96
N ILE A 140 -10.26 -7.00 9.29
CA ILE A 140 -9.51 -6.02 8.48
C ILE A 140 -9.23 -6.59 7.09
N ALA A 141 -8.68 -7.81 7.00
CA ALA A 141 -8.37 -8.44 5.73
C ALA A 141 -9.62 -8.62 4.85
N PHE A 142 -10.74 -9.06 5.43
CA PHE A 142 -11.99 -9.19 4.69
C PHE A 142 -12.51 -7.83 4.19
N GLY A 143 -12.45 -6.79 5.02
CA GLY A 143 -12.87 -5.44 4.68
C GLY A 143 -11.93 -4.72 3.71
N ILE A 144 -10.68 -5.16 3.56
CA ILE A 144 -9.79 -4.72 2.48
C ILE A 144 -10.14 -5.47 1.18
N TYR A 145 -10.33 -6.79 1.28
CA TYR A 145 -10.61 -7.65 0.13
C TYR A 145 -11.92 -7.29 -0.57
N LEU A 146 -13.00 -7.14 0.21
CA LEU A 146 -14.21 -6.45 -0.22
C LEU A 146 -14.20 -5.12 0.51
N PRO A 147 -14.16 -3.95 -0.18
CA PRO A 147 -13.95 -2.63 0.43
C PRO A 147 -15.11 -2.23 1.36
N LEU A 148 -15.17 -2.86 2.54
CA LEU A 148 -16.25 -2.82 3.53
C LEU A 148 -15.75 -2.06 4.76
N VAL A 149 -15.95 -0.75 4.75
CA VAL A 149 -15.51 0.19 5.80
C VAL A 149 -15.90 -0.27 7.20
N GLU A 150 -17.15 -0.69 7.40
CA GLU A 150 -17.65 -1.12 8.72
C GLU A 150 -16.96 -2.39 9.23
N GLN A 151 -16.54 -3.27 8.33
CA GLN A 151 -15.80 -4.47 8.72
C GLN A 151 -14.37 -4.14 9.16
N ILE A 152 -13.70 -3.19 8.48
CA ILE A 152 -12.39 -2.70 8.89
C ILE A 152 -12.49 -2.02 10.26
N LYS A 153 -13.49 -1.14 10.45
CA LYS A 153 -13.75 -0.46 11.75
C LYS A 153 -13.93 -1.46 12.89
N LYS A 154 -14.73 -2.51 12.66
CA LYS A 154 -14.93 -3.59 13.65
C LYS A 154 -13.60 -4.23 14.07
N GLY A 155 -12.72 -4.53 13.13
CA GLY A 155 -11.38 -5.07 13.44
C GLY A 155 -10.50 -4.07 14.20
N VAL A 156 -10.47 -2.81 13.75
CA VAL A 156 -9.75 -1.72 14.41
C VAL A 156 -10.19 -1.53 15.86
N ASP A 157 -11.49 -1.55 16.14
CA ASP A 157 -12.02 -1.35 17.49
C ASP A 157 -11.65 -2.51 18.42
N ILE A 158 -11.66 -3.76 17.92
CA ILE A 158 -11.16 -4.91 18.68
C ILE A 158 -9.66 -4.75 19.00
N LEU A 159 -8.84 -4.27 18.04
CA LEU A 159 -7.42 -4.03 18.29
C LEU A 159 -7.20 -2.94 19.35
N LYS A 160 -7.98 -1.86 19.33
CA LYS A 160 -7.96 -0.81 20.37
C LYS A 160 -8.25 -1.38 21.76
N GLU A 161 -9.22 -2.28 21.87
CA GLU A 161 -9.51 -2.98 23.14
C GLU A 161 -8.31 -3.82 23.60
N ILE A 162 -7.70 -4.59 22.70
CA ILE A 162 -6.55 -5.44 23.02
C ILE A 162 -5.36 -4.62 23.53
N ILE A 163 -5.01 -3.51 22.86
CA ILE A 163 -3.86 -2.68 23.28
C ILE A 163 -4.15 -1.87 24.55
N ALA A 164 -5.42 -1.60 24.86
CA ALA A 164 -5.81 -0.96 26.11
C ALA A 164 -5.66 -1.93 27.30
N GLU A 165 -5.85 -3.23 27.06
CA GLU A 165 -5.63 -4.29 28.05
C GLU A 165 -4.14 -4.65 28.20
N ASP A 166 -3.38 -4.64 27.10
CA ASP A 166 -1.96 -4.99 27.06
C ASP A 166 -1.18 -4.00 26.19
N ALA A 167 -0.68 -2.95 26.84
CA ALA A 167 0.05 -1.87 26.17
C ALA A 167 1.41 -2.29 25.60
N ASP A 168 1.95 -3.45 25.99
CA ASP A 168 3.25 -3.97 25.55
C ASP A 168 3.13 -5.01 24.41
N PHE A 169 1.90 -5.24 23.93
CA PHE A 169 1.62 -6.13 22.79
C PHE A 169 1.89 -5.43 21.46
N TYR A 170 3.13 -5.54 20.98
CA TYR A 170 3.58 -4.81 19.79
C TYR A 170 2.82 -5.25 18.53
N GLU A 171 2.46 -6.52 18.39
CA GLU A 171 1.69 -7.01 17.24
C GLU A 171 0.33 -6.30 17.14
N GLY A 172 -0.34 -6.11 18.29
CA GLY A 172 -1.59 -5.35 18.36
C GLY A 172 -1.42 -3.88 17.92
N TRP A 173 -0.31 -3.24 18.32
CA TRP A 173 0.01 -1.88 17.87
C TRP A 173 0.32 -1.80 16.38
N MET A 174 1.09 -2.74 15.84
CA MET A 174 1.44 -2.77 14.42
C MET A 174 0.18 -2.95 13.57
N GLU A 175 -0.64 -3.95 13.88
CA GLU A 175 -1.87 -4.24 13.13
C GLU A 175 -2.94 -3.16 13.30
N LEU A 176 -2.95 -2.46 14.44
CA LEU A 176 -3.80 -1.27 14.59
C LEU A 176 -3.36 -0.16 13.63
N GLY A 177 -2.06 0.07 13.49
CA GLY A 177 -1.51 0.98 12.48
C GLY A 177 -1.99 0.62 11.07
N ARG A 178 -1.84 -0.66 10.68
CA ARG A 178 -2.28 -1.15 9.37
C ARG A 178 -3.78 -0.98 9.17
N GLY A 179 -4.58 -1.37 10.14
CA GLY A 179 -6.04 -1.27 10.09
C GLY A 179 -6.52 0.18 9.92
N MET A 180 -5.85 1.14 10.58
CA MET A 180 -6.18 2.56 10.43
C MET A 180 -5.82 3.09 9.04
N PHE A 181 -4.67 2.73 8.47
CA PHE A 181 -4.32 3.10 7.10
C PHE A 181 -5.22 2.43 6.06
N ALA A 182 -5.54 1.15 6.25
CA ALA A 182 -6.49 0.42 5.41
C ALA A 182 -7.87 1.06 5.43
N LEU A 183 -8.38 1.45 6.60
CA LEU A 183 -9.64 2.17 6.76
C LEU A 183 -9.61 3.48 5.98
N THR A 184 -8.57 4.29 6.21
CA THR A 184 -8.38 5.60 5.57
C THR A 184 -8.31 5.49 4.04
N CYS A 185 -7.53 4.53 3.52
CA CYS A 185 -7.42 4.25 2.09
C CYS A 185 -8.76 3.81 1.49
N THR A 186 -9.48 2.94 2.18
CA THR A 186 -10.76 2.39 1.69
C THR A 186 -11.84 3.46 1.66
N GLU A 187 -11.97 4.26 2.72
CA GLU A 187 -12.89 5.40 2.77
C GLU A 187 -12.59 6.38 1.61
N ARG A 188 -11.31 6.69 1.36
CA ARG A 188 -10.93 7.61 0.28
C ARG A 188 -11.22 7.04 -1.12
N LYS A 189 -10.86 5.79 -1.40
CA LYS A 189 -11.12 5.14 -2.69
C LYS A 189 -12.61 5.05 -3.00
N LEU A 190 -13.44 4.76 -2.00
CA LEU A 190 -14.90 4.74 -2.16
C LEU A 190 -15.46 6.14 -2.42
N LYS A 191 -14.89 7.16 -1.77
CA LYS A 191 -15.25 8.56 -2.01
C LYS A 191 -14.98 8.95 -3.47
N SER A 192 -13.79 8.62 -3.99
CA SER A 192 -13.42 8.92 -5.38
C SER A 192 -14.26 8.15 -6.41
N ARG A 193 -14.58 6.87 -6.17
CA ARG A 193 -15.38 6.07 -7.11
C ARG A 193 -16.84 6.53 -7.20
N GLY A 194 -17.42 7.00 -6.10
CA GLY A 194 -18.80 7.48 -6.10
C GLY A 194 -19.04 8.68 -7.02
N GLU A 195 -17.99 9.39 -7.42
CA GLU A 195 -18.10 10.64 -8.18
C GLU A 195 -17.68 10.52 -9.64
N GLU A 196 -16.75 9.60 -9.97
CA GLU A 196 -16.52 9.20 -11.38
C GLU A 196 -17.82 8.69 -12.04
N GLU A 197 -18.79 8.21 -11.25
CA GLU A 197 -20.13 7.81 -11.70
C GLU A 197 -21.14 8.98 -11.77
N GLU A 198 -20.85 10.14 -11.17
CA GLU A 198 -21.72 11.34 -11.12
C GLU A 198 -21.23 12.52 -11.98
N GLU A 199 -19.97 12.50 -12.46
CA GLU A 199 -19.35 13.55 -13.28
C GLU A 199 -19.84 13.64 -14.75
N GLU A 200 -20.79 12.79 -15.19
CA GLU A 200 -21.34 12.90 -16.56
C GLU A 200 -22.31 14.09 -16.77
N ASP A 201 -22.74 14.80 -15.71
CA ASP A 201 -23.84 15.81 -15.84
C ASP A 201 -23.66 17.14 -15.06
N SER A 202 -22.46 17.49 -14.56
CA SER A 202 -22.31 18.62 -13.61
C SER A 202 -21.21 19.63 -13.94
N ASP A 203 -21.54 20.65 -14.74
CA ASP A 203 -20.78 21.91 -14.90
C ASP A 203 -21.01 22.87 -13.71
N ASP A 204 -20.53 22.62 -12.48
CA ASP A 204 -20.53 23.66 -11.44
C ASP A 204 -19.65 23.36 -10.19
N ASP A 205 -18.56 24.12 -10.02
CA ASP A 205 -17.84 24.53 -8.79
C ASP A 205 -17.60 23.55 -7.60
N SER A 206 -17.92 22.26 -7.69
CA SER A 206 -17.83 21.26 -6.60
C SER A 206 -16.43 20.65 -6.40
N GLU A 207 -15.50 20.84 -7.35
CA GLU A 207 -14.14 20.27 -7.33
C GLU A 207 -13.28 20.65 -6.10
N LYS A 208 -13.70 21.66 -5.32
CA LYS A 208 -12.91 22.22 -4.20
C LYS A 208 -13.01 21.40 -2.90
N GLU A 209 -14.10 20.68 -2.64
CA GLU A 209 -14.26 19.96 -1.36
C GLU A 209 -13.58 18.57 -1.36
N TYR A 210 -13.37 17.98 -2.54
CA TYR A 210 -12.79 16.64 -2.69
C TYR A 210 -11.27 16.57 -2.59
N ASN A 211 -10.61 17.67 -2.94
CA ASN A 211 -9.17 17.81 -2.88
C ASN A 211 -8.66 18.20 -1.49
N SER A 212 -9.42 17.92 -0.42
CA SER A 212 -9.01 18.18 0.96
C SER A 212 -9.04 16.91 1.82
N ILE A 213 -8.19 16.89 2.84
CA ILE A 213 -8.19 15.80 3.82
C ILE A 213 -9.20 16.13 4.90
N SER A 214 -10.17 15.24 5.10
CA SER A 214 -11.20 15.44 6.13
C SER A 214 -10.59 15.33 7.54
N LYS A 215 -11.24 15.94 8.53
CA LYS A 215 -10.81 15.82 9.94
C LYS A 215 -10.79 14.36 10.43
N ASN A 216 -11.75 13.54 9.98
CA ASN A 216 -11.81 12.12 10.34
C ASN A 216 -10.61 11.37 9.75
N GLU A 217 -10.32 11.62 8.47
CA GLU A 217 -9.19 11.05 7.77
C GLU A 217 -7.85 11.44 8.42
N PHE A 218 -7.71 12.73 8.76
CA PHE A 218 -6.56 13.25 9.50
C PHE A 218 -6.33 12.52 10.82
N ASN A 219 -7.39 12.37 11.61
CA ASN A 219 -7.34 11.65 12.88
C ASN A 219 -6.94 10.19 12.66
N ASN A 220 -7.49 9.55 11.63
CA ASN A 220 -7.25 8.14 11.36
C ASN A 220 -5.78 7.86 11.00
N TYR A 221 -5.23 8.57 10.02
CA TYR A 221 -3.83 8.32 9.62
C TYR A 221 -2.84 8.77 10.71
N THR A 222 -3.15 9.84 11.46
CA THR A 222 -2.31 10.29 12.60
C THR A 222 -2.28 9.25 13.70
N PHE A 223 -3.44 8.67 14.03
CA PHE A 223 -3.52 7.59 15.01
C PHE A 223 -2.79 6.34 14.50
N GLY A 224 -2.89 6.01 13.21
CA GLY A 224 -2.12 4.94 12.58
C GLY A 224 -0.61 5.13 12.71
N MET A 225 -0.08 6.33 12.43
CA MET A 225 1.35 6.65 12.62
C MET A 225 1.78 6.54 14.09
N ASN A 226 0.93 6.94 15.02
CA ASN A 226 1.22 6.82 16.46
C ASN A 226 1.26 5.35 16.88
N ALA A 227 0.34 4.53 16.37
CA ALA A 227 0.31 3.09 16.61
C ALA A 227 1.57 2.40 16.08
N PHE A 228 1.98 2.67 14.83
CA PHE A 228 3.26 2.19 14.30
C PHE A 228 4.45 2.64 15.13
N SER A 229 4.51 3.92 15.51
CA SER A 229 5.62 4.43 16.35
C SER A 229 5.73 3.67 17.67
N LYS A 230 4.59 3.37 18.29
CA LYS A 230 4.55 2.63 19.56
C LYS A 230 4.93 1.17 19.37
N GLY A 231 4.35 0.48 18.37
CA GLY A 231 4.65 -0.91 18.06
C GLY A 231 6.13 -1.12 17.73
N LEU A 232 6.68 -0.30 16.83
CA LEU A 232 8.10 -0.31 16.47
C LEU A 232 9.02 -0.03 17.66
N SER A 233 8.66 0.90 18.56
CA SER A 233 9.47 1.17 19.76
C SER A 233 9.55 -0.02 20.72
N ILE A 234 8.47 -0.79 20.85
CA ILE A 234 8.43 -2.00 21.68
C ILE A 234 9.21 -3.12 20.99
N LEU A 235 8.96 -3.33 19.69
CA LEU A 235 9.58 -4.38 18.89
C LEU A 235 11.10 -4.24 18.80
N LYS A 236 11.59 -3.00 18.62
CA LYS A 236 13.03 -2.66 18.60
C LYS A 236 13.80 -3.19 19.82
N LEU A 237 13.15 -3.27 20.98
CA LEU A 237 13.74 -3.78 22.22
C LEU A 237 13.63 -5.31 22.36
N LYS A 238 12.67 -5.94 21.67
CA LYS A 238 12.34 -7.37 21.82
C LYS A 238 12.97 -8.24 20.73
N ASP A 239 12.90 -7.82 19.47
CA ASP A 239 13.30 -8.63 18.32
C ASP A 239 13.81 -7.74 17.18
N LYS A 240 15.14 -7.67 17.05
CA LYS A 240 15.82 -6.85 16.04
C LYS A 240 15.57 -7.32 14.61
N THR A 241 15.38 -8.63 14.40
CA THR A 241 15.18 -9.18 13.05
C THR A 241 13.78 -8.84 12.56
N ASN A 242 12.76 -9.12 13.38
CA ASN A 242 11.38 -8.76 13.04
C ASN A 242 11.17 -7.25 12.99
N TYR A 243 11.97 -6.45 13.72
CA TYR A 243 11.92 -4.99 13.65
C TYR A 243 12.16 -4.45 12.23
N VAL A 244 13.07 -5.04 11.45
CA VAL A 244 13.30 -4.62 10.04
C VAL A 244 12.09 -4.93 9.18
N GLU A 245 11.60 -6.16 9.25
CA GLU A 245 10.45 -6.60 8.45
C GLU A 245 9.21 -5.75 8.75
N GLU A 246 8.92 -5.52 10.03
CA GLU A 246 7.79 -4.69 10.45
C GLU A 246 7.97 -3.22 10.09
N THR A 247 9.21 -2.70 10.09
CA THR A 247 9.52 -1.35 9.60
C THR A 247 9.20 -1.23 8.11
N ILE A 248 9.69 -2.16 7.29
CA ILE A 248 9.41 -2.20 5.84
C ILE A 248 7.90 -2.23 5.59
N ARG A 249 7.19 -3.12 6.30
CA ARG A 249 5.76 -3.28 6.12
C ARG A 249 4.97 -2.04 6.58
N ALA A 250 5.36 -1.37 7.67
CA ALA A 250 4.72 -0.13 8.11
C ALA A 250 4.97 1.03 7.13
N VAL A 251 6.20 1.12 6.61
CA VAL A 251 6.59 2.08 5.57
C VAL A 251 5.82 1.86 4.28
N LYS A 252 5.55 0.60 3.91
CA LYS A 252 4.69 0.26 2.77
C LYS A 252 3.28 0.81 2.94
N ASP A 253 2.64 0.57 4.08
CA ASP A 253 1.27 1.06 4.32
C ASP A 253 1.21 2.60 4.33
N LEU A 254 2.24 3.25 4.90
CA LEU A 254 2.40 4.70 4.87
C LEU A 254 2.60 5.21 3.45
N GLN A 255 3.46 4.57 2.67
CA GLN A 255 3.75 4.94 1.29
C GLN A 255 2.51 4.79 0.40
N ASP A 256 1.80 3.66 0.49
CA ASP A 256 0.60 3.39 -0.29
C ASP A 256 -0.44 4.51 -0.10
N TYR A 257 -0.64 4.95 1.15
CA TYR A 257 -1.50 6.09 1.45
C TYR A 257 -0.89 7.44 1.04
N GLY A 258 0.41 7.65 1.29
CA GLY A 258 1.11 8.87 0.92
C GLY A 258 1.08 9.15 -0.58
N ILE A 259 1.18 8.11 -1.41
CA ILE A 259 1.01 8.18 -2.86
C ILE A 259 -0.42 8.55 -3.21
N LEU A 260 -1.42 7.90 -2.58
CA LEU A 260 -2.84 8.17 -2.82
C LEU A 260 -3.21 9.64 -2.60
N ILE A 261 -2.55 10.32 -1.65
CA ILE A 261 -2.82 11.73 -1.32
C ILE A 261 -1.77 12.72 -1.86
N ASN A 262 -0.82 12.28 -2.67
CA ASN A 262 0.35 13.11 -3.04
C ASN A 262 0.00 14.33 -3.92
N ASN A 263 -1.18 14.34 -4.56
CA ASN A 263 -1.64 15.45 -5.41
C ASN A 263 -2.65 16.35 -4.71
N ILE A 264 -2.96 16.07 -3.45
CA ILE A 264 -3.98 16.77 -2.66
C ILE A 264 -3.34 17.96 -1.96
N LYS A 265 -3.93 19.15 -2.14
CA LYS A 265 -3.44 20.39 -1.51
C LYS A 265 -4.16 20.64 -0.18
N PRO A 266 -3.46 21.11 0.87
CA PRO A 266 -2.02 21.32 0.96
C PRO A 266 -1.23 20.00 1.02
N PHE A 267 -0.04 20.00 0.44
CA PHE A 267 0.83 18.81 0.34
C PHE A 267 1.45 18.36 1.68
N ASP A 268 1.25 19.15 2.75
CA ASP A 268 1.81 18.93 4.09
C ASP A 268 1.51 17.54 4.65
N HIS A 269 0.34 16.99 4.34
CA HIS A 269 -0.06 15.67 4.82
C HIS A 269 0.78 14.55 4.19
N ALA A 270 0.89 14.54 2.86
CA ALA A 270 1.74 13.59 2.14
C ALA A 270 3.20 13.73 2.58
N LYS A 271 3.68 14.97 2.72
CA LYS A 271 5.03 15.28 3.20
C LYS A 271 5.29 14.72 4.60
N THR A 272 4.33 14.88 5.52
CA THR A 272 4.40 14.35 6.88
C THR A 272 4.52 12.82 6.86
N ILE A 273 3.74 12.14 6.03
CA ILE A 273 3.75 10.68 5.90
C ILE A 273 5.07 10.16 5.33
N PHE A 274 5.57 10.75 4.25
CA PHE A 274 6.86 10.34 3.69
C PHE A 274 8.03 10.65 4.63
N THR A 275 8.00 11.81 5.31
CA THR A 275 9.00 12.15 6.34
C THR A 275 8.98 11.14 7.47
N LYS A 276 7.79 10.75 7.95
CA LYS A 276 7.66 9.74 9.00
C LYS A 276 8.17 8.37 8.56
N SER A 277 7.91 8.00 7.31
CA SER A 277 8.40 6.77 6.69
C SER A 277 9.93 6.73 6.62
N ILE A 278 10.54 7.82 6.14
CA ILE A 278 12.01 7.99 6.10
C ILE A 278 12.59 7.88 7.51
N ASN A 279 11.99 8.55 8.50
CA ASN A 279 12.45 8.48 9.89
C ASN A 279 12.43 7.05 10.46
N TYR A 280 11.46 6.21 10.07
CA TYR A 280 11.47 4.80 10.49
C TYR A 280 12.60 4.01 9.86
N LEU A 281 12.87 4.23 8.57
CA LEU A 281 13.98 3.59 7.86
C LEU A 281 15.33 4.07 8.41
N GLU A 282 15.49 5.37 8.66
CA GLU A 282 16.69 5.92 9.28
C GLU A 282 16.90 5.38 10.71
N ASP A 283 15.83 5.28 11.51
CA ASP A 283 15.94 4.67 12.85
C ASP A 283 16.35 3.20 12.74
N ALA A 284 15.80 2.43 11.81
CA ALA A 284 16.22 1.05 11.57
C ALA A 284 17.68 0.95 11.11
N TYR A 285 18.10 1.80 10.17
CA TYR A 285 19.47 1.87 9.66
C TYR A 285 20.48 2.20 10.77
N ASN A 286 20.16 3.17 11.63
CA ASN A 286 21.07 3.65 12.68
C ASN A 286 21.17 2.71 13.89
N ASN A 287 20.22 1.79 14.09
CA ASN A 287 20.16 0.95 15.29
C ASN A 287 20.47 -0.53 15.04
N LEU A 288 20.73 -0.90 13.79
CA LEU A 288 21.02 -2.27 13.38
C LEU A 288 22.40 -2.38 12.74
N GLU A 289 22.88 -3.61 12.61
CA GLU A 289 24.16 -3.89 11.96
C GLU A 289 24.06 -3.50 10.47
N PRO A 290 25.00 -2.69 9.93
CA PRO A 290 24.94 -2.20 8.57
C PRO A 290 24.80 -3.32 7.54
N GLU A 291 25.36 -4.50 7.79
CA GLU A 291 25.29 -5.67 6.91
C GLU A 291 23.84 -6.14 6.70
N ILE A 292 23.01 -6.12 7.76
CA ILE A 292 21.59 -6.55 7.68
C ILE A 292 20.78 -5.60 6.79
N ILE A 293 21.07 -4.30 6.86
CA ILE A 293 20.27 -3.27 6.19
C ILE A 293 20.79 -2.98 4.78
N ASN A 294 22.11 -2.92 4.60
CA ASN A 294 22.72 -2.61 3.31
C ASN A 294 22.49 -3.71 2.28
N GLU A 295 22.41 -4.97 2.70
CA GLU A 295 22.14 -6.08 1.79
C GLU A 295 20.64 -6.29 1.54
N ASN A 296 19.76 -5.67 2.33
CA ASN A 296 18.31 -5.82 2.19
C ASN A 296 17.76 -4.92 1.07
N LYS A 297 17.61 -5.49 -0.12
CA LYS A 297 17.12 -4.78 -1.32
C LYS A 297 15.72 -4.21 -1.17
N LEU A 298 14.82 -4.93 -0.50
CA LEU A 298 13.47 -4.42 -0.26
C LEU A 298 13.52 -3.18 0.65
N PHE A 299 14.36 -3.19 1.67
CA PHE A 299 14.60 -2.03 2.52
C PHE A 299 15.14 -0.83 1.73
N GLN A 300 16.20 -1.03 0.93
CA GLN A 300 16.79 0.04 0.11
C GLN A 300 15.79 0.58 -0.92
N GLY A 301 15.01 -0.29 -1.56
CA GLY A 301 13.95 0.08 -2.50
C GLY A 301 12.85 0.92 -1.88
N MET A 302 12.34 0.52 -0.71
CA MET A 302 11.36 1.32 0.03
C MET A 302 11.94 2.68 0.44
N TRP A 303 13.20 2.73 0.85
CA TRP A 303 13.85 3.98 1.22
C TRP A 303 14.02 4.92 0.04
N GLY A 304 14.59 4.42 -1.06
CA GLY A 304 14.74 5.20 -2.28
C GLY A 304 13.40 5.69 -2.83
N SER A 305 12.36 4.86 -2.75
CA SER A 305 11.01 5.24 -3.15
C SER A 305 10.43 6.36 -2.28
N CYS A 306 10.53 6.29 -0.94
CA CYS A 306 10.12 7.40 -0.07
C CYS A 306 10.92 8.69 -0.33
N LEU A 307 12.23 8.59 -0.59
CA LEU A 307 13.09 9.72 -0.93
C LEU A 307 12.71 10.37 -2.27
N TYR A 308 12.33 9.55 -3.27
CA TYR A 308 11.80 10.05 -4.53
C TYR A 308 10.53 10.88 -4.30
N TYR A 309 9.54 10.34 -3.59
CA TYR A 309 8.28 11.07 -3.37
C TYR A 309 8.47 12.33 -2.53
N ILE A 310 9.31 12.32 -1.49
CA ILE A 310 9.57 13.55 -0.71
C ILE A 310 10.29 14.60 -1.57
N SER A 311 11.20 14.21 -2.48
CA SER A 311 11.88 15.15 -3.38
C SER A 311 10.89 15.84 -4.33
N LYS A 312 9.93 15.09 -4.87
CA LYS A 312 8.84 15.62 -5.72
C LYS A 312 7.91 16.57 -4.97
N LEU A 313 7.67 16.32 -3.68
CA LEU A 313 6.89 17.25 -2.86
C LEU A 313 7.69 18.53 -2.54
N LYS A 314 8.99 18.40 -2.21
CA LYS A 314 9.86 19.56 -1.98
C LYS A 314 9.96 20.48 -3.19
N SER A 315 10.08 19.93 -4.40
CA SER A 315 10.18 20.74 -5.63
C SER A 315 8.92 21.56 -5.95
N ARG A 316 7.78 21.24 -5.33
CA ARG A 316 6.53 22.02 -5.44
C ARG A 316 6.48 23.19 -4.45
N GLU A 317 7.27 23.14 -3.38
CA GLU A 317 7.28 24.13 -2.30
C GLU A 317 8.47 25.08 -2.36
N THR A 318 9.63 24.58 -2.78
CA THR A 318 10.88 25.35 -2.81
C THR A 318 11.31 25.62 -4.25
N GLN A 319 11.80 26.84 -4.50
CA GLN A 319 12.54 27.17 -5.73
C GLN A 319 13.98 26.61 -5.71
N GLY A 320 14.41 26.01 -4.59
CA GLY A 320 15.78 25.53 -4.38
C GLY A 320 16.03 24.19 -5.06
N THR A 321 16.52 24.21 -6.29
CA THR A 321 16.87 23.02 -7.09
C THR A 321 17.92 22.13 -6.41
N LYS A 322 18.86 22.72 -5.67
CA LYS A 322 19.96 21.97 -5.02
C LYS A 322 19.49 20.98 -3.96
N GLU A 323 18.62 21.38 -3.04
CA GLU A 323 18.14 20.48 -1.98
C GLU A 323 17.29 19.34 -2.56
N VAL A 324 16.52 19.64 -3.61
CA VAL A 324 15.74 18.63 -4.35
C VAL A 324 16.68 17.61 -4.99
N LEU A 325 17.72 18.06 -5.68
CA LEU A 325 18.72 17.21 -6.33
C LEU A 325 19.47 16.32 -5.33
N GLU A 326 19.89 16.85 -4.17
CA GLU A 326 20.60 16.07 -3.14
C GLU A 326 19.75 14.89 -2.62
N VAL A 327 18.46 15.13 -2.37
CA VAL A 327 17.53 14.08 -1.92
C VAL A 327 17.23 13.10 -3.05
N LEU A 328 17.07 13.59 -4.28
CA LEU A 328 16.79 12.77 -5.45
C LEU A 328 17.98 11.87 -5.84
N ASP A 329 19.21 12.36 -5.72
CA ASP A 329 20.41 11.57 -5.96
C ASP A 329 20.55 10.44 -4.95
N LEU A 330 20.24 10.70 -3.67
CA LEU A 330 20.17 9.65 -2.66
C LEU A 330 19.06 8.64 -2.99
N ALA A 331 17.90 9.10 -3.48
CA ALA A 331 16.82 8.20 -3.91
C ALA A 331 17.29 7.25 -5.03
N ILE A 332 17.96 7.81 -6.05
CA ILE A 332 18.50 7.05 -7.19
C ILE A 332 19.55 6.04 -6.73
N GLU A 333 20.49 6.43 -5.86
CA GLU A 333 21.50 5.53 -5.29
C GLU A 333 20.85 4.31 -4.63
N LYS A 334 19.84 4.55 -3.80
CA LYS A 334 19.11 3.50 -3.06
C LYS A 334 18.32 2.58 -3.99
N LEU A 335 17.69 3.14 -5.03
CA LEU A 335 16.92 2.38 -6.03
C LEU A 335 17.82 1.56 -6.96
N LEU A 336 18.98 2.08 -7.37
CA LEU A 336 19.95 1.35 -8.22
C LEU A 336 20.40 0.04 -7.58
N PHE A 337 20.57 0.02 -6.25
CA PHE A 337 20.94 -1.20 -5.51
C PHE A 337 19.93 -2.35 -5.69
N THR A 338 18.69 -2.04 -6.03
CA THR A 338 17.62 -3.03 -6.22
C THR A 338 17.56 -3.65 -7.62
N ASN A 339 18.24 -3.05 -8.62
CA ASN A 339 18.09 -3.39 -10.03
C ASN A 339 18.68 -4.76 -10.43
N ASP A 340 19.75 -5.19 -9.75
CA ASP A 340 20.61 -6.31 -10.22
C ASP A 340 20.16 -7.74 -9.85
N THR A 341 18.98 -7.93 -9.23
CA THR A 341 18.52 -9.27 -8.85
C THR A 341 17.01 -9.42 -8.88
N GLU A 342 16.53 -10.64 -9.16
CA GLU A 342 15.15 -11.04 -8.87
C GLU A 342 14.86 -10.86 -7.37
N SER A 343 14.16 -9.77 -7.03
CA SER A 343 13.72 -9.45 -5.68
C SER A 343 12.25 -9.06 -5.68
N LEU A 344 11.59 -9.23 -4.52
CA LEU A 344 10.20 -8.82 -4.36
C LEU A 344 10.09 -7.31 -4.61
N GLY A 345 9.23 -6.90 -5.54
CA GLY A 345 9.06 -5.48 -5.90
C GLY A 345 10.10 -4.94 -6.88
N LYS A 346 10.96 -5.77 -7.50
CA LYS A 346 11.95 -5.33 -8.50
C LYS A 346 11.34 -4.41 -9.57
N ASN A 347 10.25 -4.84 -10.20
CA ASN A 347 9.61 -4.07 -11.28
C ASN A 347 9.10 -2.72 -10.78
N LEU A 348 8.48 -2.69 -9.59
CA LEU A 348 8.03 -1.46 -8.96
C LEU A 348 9.20 -0.50 -8.69
N PHE A 349 10.29 -0.98 -8.08
CA PHE A 349 11.43 -0.11 -7.78
C PHE A 349 12.16 0.35 -9.05
N LYS A 350 12.21 -0.48 -10.09
CA LYS A 350 12.78 -0.14 -11.39
C LYS A 350 11.93 0.90 -12.14
N GLU A 351 10.61 0.80 -12.06
CA GLU A 351 9.70 1.84 -12.57
C GLU A 351 9.95 3.17 -11.86
N ILE A 352 10.01 3.15 -10.52
CA ILE A 352 10.27 4.34 -9.71
C ILE A 352 11.68 4.90 -9.99
N LEU A 353 12.67 4.05 -10.24
CA LEU A 353 14.01 4.47 -10.67
C LEU A 353 13.97 5.22 -12.00
N GLY A 354 13.23 4.71 -12.98
CA GLY A 354 13.00 5.39 -14.25
C GLY A 354 12.32 6.75 -14.05
N GLN A 355 11.27 6.80 -13.23
CA GLN A 355 10.57 8.04 -12.86
C GLN A 355 11.46 9.03 -12.10
N ALA A 356 12.39 8.56 -11.26
CA ALA A 356 13.35 9.39 -10.54
C ALA A 356 14.36 10.04 -11.48
N TYR A 357 14.86 9.29 -12.47
CA TYR A 357 15.74 9.82 -13.51
C TYR A 357 15.05 10.83 -14.43
N LEU A 358 13.81 10.54 -14.85
CA LEU A 358 13.01 11.53 -15.60
C LEU A 358 12.79 12.78 -14.78
N PHE A 359 12.44 12.65 -13.49
CA PHE A 359 12.30 13.80 -12.63
C PHE A 359 13.62 14.58 -12.50
N LYS A 360 14.76 13.90 -12.35
CA LYS A 360 16.09 14.53 -12.32
C LYS A 360 16.34 15.35 -13.57
N SER A 361 15.98 14.84 -14.76
CA SER A 361 16.14 15.58 -16.03
C SER A 361 15.38 16.91 -16.06
N THR A 362 14.32 17.06 -15.27
CA THR A 362 13.52 18.30 -15.21
C THR A 362 14.02 19.33 -14.19
N VAL A 363 14.84 18.92 -13.23
CA VAL A 363 15.35 19.79 -12.16
C VAL A 363 16.85 20.05 -12.24
N GLU A 364 17.55 19.32 -13.11
CA GLU A 364 18.97 19.49 -13.39
C GLU A 364 19.20 20.75 -14.25
N ASN A 365 20.23 21.53 -13.91
CA ASN A 365 20.54 22.77 -14.64
C ASN A 365 21.62 22.58 -15.71
N ASP A 366 22.34 21.45 -15.66
CA ASP A 366 23.35 21.06 -16.63
C ASP A 366 22.66 20.22 -17.73
N ASP A 367 22.57 20.77 -18.94
CA ASP A 367 21.88 20.15 -20.08
C ASP A 367 22.43 18.75 -20.41
N ASP A 368 23.74 18.54 -20.32
CA ASP A 368 24.36 17.23 -20.60
C ASP A 368 23.95 16.21 -19.54
N GLN A 369 23.84 16.63 -18.28
CA GLN A 369 23.36 15.77 -17.20
C GLN A 369 21.85 15.54 -17.28
N ALA A 370 21.08 16.55 -17.68
CA ALA A 370 19.64 16.44 -17.90
C ALA A 370 19.33 15.42 -19.01
N ILE A 371 20.01 15.50 -20.16
CA ILE A 371 19.85 14.55 -21.28
C ILE A 371 20.23 13.13 -20.84
N LYS A 372 21.37 12.96 -20.17
CA LYS A 372 21.79 11.64 -19.65
C LYS A 372 20.79 11.06 -18.65
N ALA A 373 20.19 11.90 -17.82
CA ALA A 373 19.16 11.47 -16.88
C ALA A 373 17.88 11.08 -17.61
N PHE A 374 17.47 11.85 -18.63
CA PHE A 374 16.32 11.51 -19.46
C PHE A 374 16.48 10.15 -20.15
N ASP A 375 17.61 9.92 -20.83
CA ASP A 375 17.90 8.68 -21.54
C ASP A 375 17.85 7.47 -20.60
N LYS A 376 18.48 7.57 -19.42
CA LYS A 376 18.42 6.52 -18.39
C LYS A 376 17.01 6.29 -17.87
N GLY A 377 16.24 7.35 -17.69
CA GLY A 377 14.85 7.27 -17.25
C GLY A 377 14.02 6.43 -18.23
N VAL A 378 14.14 6.73 -19.52
CA VAL A 378 13.46 5.98 -20.59
C VAL A 378 13.93 4.53 -20.65
N GLU A 379 15.24 4.27 -20.55
CA GLU A 379 15.83 2.92 -20.53
C GLU A 379 15.19 2.05 -19.44
N TYR A 380 15.16 2.51 -18.19
CA TYR A 380 14.58 1.74 -17.08
C TYR A 380 13.07 1.49 -17.23
N LEU A 381 12.31 2.48 -17.73
CA LEU A 381 10.88 2.31 -17.96
C LEU A 381 10.59 1.31 -19.08
N LEU A 382 11.35 1.37 -20.18
CA LEU A 382 11.26 0.40 -21.27
C LEU A 382 11.59 -1.02 -20.82
N GLU A 383 12.69 -1.18 -20.08
CA GLU A 383 13.05 -2.48 -19.52
C GLU A 383 11.95 -3.03 -18.61
N THR A 384 11.39 -2.18 -17.74
CA THR A 384 10.28 -2.58 -16.85
C THR A 384 9.03 -2.98 -17.63
N TYR A 385 8.68 -2.22 -18.68
CA TYR A 385 7.55 -2.54 -19.55
C TYR A 385 7.75 -3.84 -20.34
N ASN A 386 8.98 -4.12 -20.76
CA ASN A 386 9.30 -5.38 -21.42
C ASN A 386 9.19 -6.60 -20.49
N GLU A 387 9.46 -6.40 -19.19
CA GLU A 387 9.27 -7.41 -18.14
C GLU A 387 7.78 -7.59 -17.77
N ASP A 388 6.95 -6.54 -17.90
CA ASP A 388 5.50 -6.58 -17.65
C ASP A 388 4.69 -5.78 -18.70
N LYS A 389 4.44 -6.41 -19.85
CA LYS A 389 3.70 -5.80 -20.96
C LYS A 389 2.22 -5.52 -20.66
N GLY A 390 1.70 -6.06 -19.56
CA GLY A 390 0.32 -5.84 -19.11
C GLY A 390 0.12 -4.56 -18.30
N ASN A 391 1.20 -3.84 -17.97
CA ASN A 391 1.12 -2.59 -17.22
C ASN A 391 0.68 -1.42 -18.13
N ASP A 392 -0.64 -1.21 -18.23
CA ASP A 392 -1.24 -0.15 -19.04
C ASP A 392 -0.83 1.27 -18.61
N ASN A 393 -0.57 1.48 -17.32
CA ASN A 393 -0.13 2.78 -16.82
C ASN A 393 1.27 3.11 -17.33
N LEU A 394 2.18 2.14 -17.27
CA LEU A 394 3.54 2.29 -17.77
C LEU A 394 3.56 2.44 -19.31
N ARG A 395 2.69 1.70 -20.01
CA ARG A 395 2.49 1.87 -21.45
C ARG A 395 2.09 3.31 -21.80
N LYS A 396 1.04 3.84 -21.16
CA LYS A 396 0.57 5.22 -21.36
C LYS A 396 1.66 6.25 -21.03
N GLN A 397 2.46 6.00 -19.99
CA GLN A 397 3.59 6.86 -19.65
C GLN A 397 4.64 6.89 -20.77
N LEU A 398 5.00 5.72 -21.33
CA LEU A 398 5.96 5.61 -22.44
C LEU A 398 5.43 6.19 -23.76
N GLU A 399 4.13 6.07 -24.04
CA GLU A 399 3.45 6.73 -25.16
C GLU A 399 3.47 8.26 -25.00
N THR A 400 3.21 8.77 -23.78
CA THR A 400 3.27 10.21 -23.46
C THR A 400 4.67 10.78 -23.67
N LEU A 401 5.70 9.98 -23.42
CA LEU A 401 7.10 10.34 -23.67
C LEU A 401 7.50 10.23 -25.16
N GLY A 402 6.60 9.77 -26.03
CA GLY A 402 6.87 9.55 -27.46
C GLY A 402 7.77 8.35 -27.76
N VAL A 403 7.97 7.46 -26.78
CA VAL A 403 8.88 6.31 -26.89
C VAL A 403 8.18 5.13 -27.56
N LEU A 404 6.91 4.89 -27.20
CA LEU A 404 6.05 3.94 -27.88
C LEU A 404 5.19 4.72 -28.88
N THR A 405 5.29 4.36 -30.16
CA THR A 405 4.35 4.82 -31.19
C THR A 405 3.22 3.80 -31.30
N ASP A 406 1.97 4.27 -31.39
CA ASP A 406 0.78 3.43 -31.60
C ASP A 406 0.85 2.73 -32.97
N ASN A 407 1.67 1.69 -33.10
CA ASN A 407 1.71 0.83 -34.26
C ASN A 407 0.60 -0.23 -34.17
N ASN A 408 -0.64 0.27 -34.14
CA ASN A 408 -1.85 -0.45 -34.52
C ASN A 408 -2.42 0.07 -35.84
N ASN A 409 -1.59 0.71 -36.67
CA ASN A 409 -1.82 0.75 -38.10
C ASN A 409 -0.96 -0.35 -38.74
N ASN A 410 -1.64 -1.43 -39.15
CA ASN A 410 -1.22 -2.19 -40.31
C ASN A 410 -0.93 -1.19 -41.45
N ASP A 411 0.33 -0.91 -41.71
CA ASP A 411 0.78 -0.74 -43.07
C ASP A 411 2.14 -1.44 -43.20
N GLU A 412 2.06 -2.63 -43.80
CA GLU A 412 3.18 -3.15 -44.55
C GLU A 412 3.64 -2.09 -45.57
N SER A 413 4.96 -2.03 -45.80
CA SER A 413 5.69 -1.11 -46.68
C SER A 413 6.06 0.21 -45.98
N GLU A 414 7.34 0.60 -45.88
CA GLU A 414 8.38 0.42 -46.87
C GLU A 414 9.72 0.03 -46.22
N LYS A 415 10.23 -1.12 -46.66
CA LYS A 415 11.67 -1.24 -46.89
C LYS A 415 12.03 -0.32 -48.05
N LYS A 416 12.97 0.59 -47.84
CA LYS A 416 14.00 0.90 -48.82
C LYS A 416 15.21 1.52 -48.14
N ASP A 417 16.21 0.66 -47.96
CA ASP A 417 17.60 1.06 -48.10
C ASP A 417 17.78 1.79 -49.44
N GLU A 418 18.50 2.91 -49.48
CA GLU A 418 19.72 3.04 -50.29
C GLU A 418 20.31 4.45 -50.23
N TYR A 419 21.60 4.46 -49.90
CA TYR A 419 22.60 5.50 -50.11
C TYR A 419 22.40 6.35 -51.38
N ARG A 420 22.53 7.69 -51.22
CA ARG A 420 23.23 8.50 -52.22
C ARG A 420 23.83 9.77 -51.59
N ASN A 421 25.15 9.78 -51.47
CA ASN A 421 25.96 10.99 -51.45
C ASN A 421 25.85 11.65 -52.82
N GLU A 422 25.72 12.97 -52.87
CA GLU A 422 26.33 13.82 -53.89
C GLU A 422 26.38 15.25 -53.34
N ASP A 423 27.62 15.74 -53.25
CA ASP A 423 28.01 17.10 -52.92
C ASP A 423 27.52 18.13 -53.95
N GLU A 424 27.72 19.40 -53.56
CA GLU A 424 28.10 20.55 -54.40
C GLU A 424 27.03 21.56 -54.89
N ASN A 425 27.36 22.82 -54.50
CA ASN A 425 27.12 24.12 -55.15
C ASN A 425 25.80 24.82 -54.81
N GLU A 426 25.73 26.15 -54.67
CA GLU A 426 26.65 27.28 -54.55
C GLU A 426 25.72 28.46 -54.19
N ASP A 427 26.22 29.42 -53.41
CA ASP A 427 25.94 30.86 -53.46
C ASP A 427 24.52 31.37 -53.77
N GLU A 428 23.91 32.07 -52.80
CA GLU A 428 23.27 33.35 -53.12
C GLU A 428 23.31 34.31 -51.91
N GLU A 429 24.05 35.39 -52.12
CA GLU A 429 24.21 36.55 -51.25
C GLU A 429 22.88 37.31 -51.12
N GLY A 430 22.56 37.78 -49.91
CA GLY A 430 21.35 38.55 -49.62
C GLY A 430 21.60 39.57 -48.52
N GLU A 431 22.19 40.69 -48.94
CA GLU A 431 22.55 41.89 -48.22
C GLU A 431 21.38 42.67 -47.56
N TYR A 432 21.71 43.35 -46.44
CA TYR A 432 21.14 44.56 -45.82
C TYR A 432 19.66 44.61 -45.39
N ARG A 433 19.43 44.83 -44.09
CA ARG A 433 18.86 46.11 -43.62
C ARG A 433 19.08 46.36 -42.12
N ASP A 434 19.88 47.39 -41.83
CA ASP A 434 19.87 48.17 -40.60
C ASP A 434 18.53 48.92 -40.49
N GLU A 435 17.94 49.02 -39.30
CA GLU A 435 17.18 50.20 -38.89
C GLU A 435 17.08 50.21 -37.36
N ASP A 436 17.73 51.23 -36.81
CA ASP A 436 17.74 51.69 -35.44
C ASP A 436 16.32 51.99 -34.92
N GLU A 437 16.04 51.72 -33.64
CA GLU A 437 15.13 52.59 -32.89
C GLU A 437 15.50 52.60 -31.41
N GLU A 438 16.25 53.66 -31.05
CA GLU A 438 16.45 54.14 -29.70
C GLU A 438 15.12 54.67 -29.13
N GLY A 439 14.76 54.22 -27.93
CA GLY A 439 13.64 54.74 -27.17
C GLY A 439 14.06 55.08 -25.75
N GLU A 440 14.72 56.24 -25.59
CA GLU A 440 14.84 56.94 -24.33
C GLU A 440 13.46 57.42 -23.87
N TYR A 441 13.03 57.03 -22.66
CA TYR A 441 12.19 57.90 -21.84
C TYR A 441 12.69 57.91 -20.40
N ARG A 442 12.79 59.13 -19.92
CA ARG A 442 13.39 59.66 -18.71
C ARG A 442 12.27 60.12 -17.78
N ASP A 443 12.60 60.22 -16.50
CA ASP A 443 11.96 61.05 -15.47
C ASP A 443 10.55 60.57 -15.06
N GLU A 444 10.14 60.58 -13.79
CA GLU A 444 10.33 61.60 -12.77
C GLU A 444 10.00 61.01 -11.38
N ASP A 445 10.52 61.68 -10.37
CA ASP A 445 10.36 61.48 -8.93
C ASP A 445 8.89 61.43 -8.47
N ASP A 446 8.64 60.80 -7.32
CA ASP A 446 7.84 61.43 -6.26
C ASP A 446 8.07 60.67 -4.95
N GLU A 447 8.84 61.35 -4.10
CA GLU A 447 8.88 61.19 -2.65
C GLU A 447 7.50 61.56 -2.09
N ASP A 448 6.99 60.80 -1.13
CA ASP A 448 6.11 61.34 -0.09
C ASP A 448 6.35 60.57 1.22
N GLU A 449 6.91 61.30 2.18
CA GLU A 449 7.01 61.00 3.60
C GLU A 449 5.66 61.24 4.32
N ASP A 450 5.60 60.78 5.57
CA ASP A 450 4.74 61.22 6.69
C ASP A 450 3.32 60.63 6.86
N GLU A 451 3.15 59.67 7.79
CA GLU A 451 2.77 59.88 9.22
C GLU A 451 2.56 58.56 9.99
#